data_AF-A0A9E5VB15-F1
#
_entry.id   AF-A0A9E5VB15-F1
#
_cell.length_a   1.000
_cell.length_b   1.000
_cell.length_c   1.000
_cell.angle_alpha   90.00
_cell.angle_beta   90.00
_cell.angle_gamma   90.00
#
_symmetry.space_group_name_H-M   'P 1'
#
loop_
_entity.id
_entity.type
_entity.pdbx_description
1 polymer ?
#
loop_
_entity_poly.entity_id
_entity_poly.type
_entity_poly.pdbx_seq_one_letter_code
_entity_poly.pdbx_strand_id
1 'polypeptide(L)'
;MLSAQLIKLARDNDWKVHADEQTVFGEYNGYLFTGLEGKRFKAFITSLAGISPDALQSLIRFLDENFDVLRLRNYDFADNFLCVRIREGLLPLTTDRMAYILGQISGMMSLGDLPADACAVCGDPAKSKGLYHGLYCHLHPTCLDQEPTDFVGSNDCEEENDYDSAATDDESVDAVDDRPKADPDATHD
;
A
#
# COMPACT_ATOMS: atom_id res chain seq x y z
N MET A 1 14.47 11.33 6.41
CA MET A 1 14.27 11.21 7.87
C MET A 1 12.96 10.52 8.09
N LEU A 2 12.97 9.39 8.79
CA LEU A 2 11.77 8.64 9.16
C LEU A 2 10.87 9.47 10.07
N SER A 3 9.56 9.37 9.86
CA SER A 3 8.56 10.02 10.70
C SER A 3 8.57 9.47 12.13
N ALA A 4 8.15 10.32 13.07
CA ALA A 4 8.00 9.90 14.47
C ALA A 4 6.99 8.76 14.62
N GLN A 5 5.99 8.67 13.75
CA GLN A 5 4.96 7.63 13.78
C GLN A 5 5.53 6.27 13.39
N LEU A 6 6.38 6.21 12.35
CA LEU A 6 7.01 4.95 11.93
C LEU A 6 8.08 4.50 12.94
N ILE A 7 8.87 5.44 13.49
CA ILE A 7 9.80 5.13 14.58
C ILE A 7 9.04 4.62 15.81
N LYS A 8 7.89 5.21 16.13
CA LYS A 8 7.02 4.73 17.21
C LYS A 8 6.52 3.32 16.92
N LEU A 9 6.00 3.04 15.72
CA LEU A 9 5.58 1.69 15.32
C LEU A 9 6.72 0.68 15.50
N ALA A 10 7.93 1.04 15.05
CA ALA A 10 9.09 0.18 15.16
C ALA A 10 9.42 -0.14 16.62
N ARG A 11 9.45 0.88 17.48
CA ARG A 11 9.68 0.69 18.92
C ARG A 11 8.58 -0.15 19.57
N ASP A 12 7.32 0.10 19.25
CA ASP A 12 6.18 -0.57 19.88
C ASP A 12 6.11 -2.07 19.49
N ASN A 13 6.83 -2.50 18.46
CA ASN A 13 6.92 -3.89 17.98
C ASN A 13 8.35 -4.47 18.05
N ASP A 14 9.29 -3.83 18.73
CA ASP A 14 10.71 -4.25 18.82
C ASP A 14 11.42 -4.42 17.46
N TRP A 15 11.06 -3.59 16.47
CA TRP A 15 11.68 -3.55 15.15
C TRP A 15 13.00 -2.78 15.17
N LYS A 16 13.89 -3.15 14.24
CA LYS A 16 15.17 -2.48 14.03
C LYS A 16 14.98 -1.26 13.13
N VAL A 17 15.69 -0.18 13.45
CA VAL A 17 15.72 1.04 12.64
C VAL A 17 17.10 1.16 11.99
N HIS A 18 17.13 1.24 10.67
CA HIS A 18 18.34 1.51 9.89
C HIS A 18 18.32 2.97 9.44
N ALA A 19 18.95 3.83 10.24
CA ALA A 19 18.94 5.27 10.03
C ALA A 19 19.60 5.68 8.69
N ASP A 20 20.66 5.01 8.27
CA ASP A 20 21.37 5.37 7.04
C ASP A 20 20.53 5.11 5.78
N GLU A 21 19.82 3.99 5.75
CA GLU A 21 18.93 3.60 4.65
C GLU A 21 17.50 4.12 4.79
N GLN A 22 17.17 4.76 5.92
CA GLN A 22 15.83 5.29 6.22
C GLN A 22 14.76 4.18 6.15
N THR A 23 15.07 3.02 6.70
CA THR A 23 14.22 1.82 6.71
C THR A 23 14.01 1.30 8.13
N VAL A 24 12.92 0.57 8.34
CA VAL A 24 12.66 -0.20 9.54
C VAL A 24 12.40 -1.66 9.18
N PHE A 25 12.85 -2.59 10.01
CA PHE A 25 12.72 -4.02 9.77
C PHE A 25 12.19 -4.73 11.01
N GLY A 26 11.20 -5.59 10.84
CA GLY A 26 10.77 -6.43 11.94
C GLY A 26 9.68 -7.41 11.56
N GLU A 27 9.11 -8.04 12.58
CA GLU A 27 8.12 -9.09 12.43
C GLU A 27 6.76 -8.60 12.90
N TYR A 28 5.70 -8.99 12.19
CA TYR A 28 4.32 -8.75 12.57
C TYR A 28 3.48 -9.98 12.22
N ASN A 29 2.81 -10.57 13.21
CA ASN A 29 2.03 -11.80 13.03
C ASN A 29 2.82 -12.94 12.34
N GLY A 30 4.11 -13.08 12.63
CA GLY A 30 4.99 -14.09 12.02
C GLY A 30 5.64 -13.66 10.71
N TYR A 31 5.09 -12.67 10.00
CA TYR A 31 5.62 -12.21 8.71
C TYR A 31 6.65 -11.10 8.88
N LEU A 32 7.69 -11.12 8.05
CA LEU A 32 8.76 -10.13 8.07
C LEU A 32 8.42 -8.94 7.16
N PHE A 33 8.50 -7.74 7.74
CA PHE A 33 8.22 -6.49 7.05
C PHE A 33 9.45 -5.59 6.97
N THR A 34 9.57 -4.94 5.82
CA THR A 34 10.41 -3.76 5.61
C THR A 34 9.51 -2.55 5.47
N GLY A 35 9.68 -1.56 6.34
CA GLY A 35 8.95 -0.29 6.30
C GLY A 35 9.86 0.85 5.83
N LEU A 36 9.35 1.69 4.94
CA LEU A 36 10.02 2.92 4.50
C LEU A 36 9.01 4.03 4.21
N GLU A 37 9.51 5.24 3.97
CA GLU A 37 8.66 6.39 3.71
C GLU A 37 9.10 7.13 2.45
N GLY A 38 8.11 7.67 1.73
CA GLY A 38 8.35 8.54 0.60
C GLY A 38 7.43 9.75 0.63
N LYS A 39 7.43 10.52 -0.47
CA LYS A 39 6.64 11.75 -0.54
C LYS A 39 5.14 11.44 -0.51
N ARG A 40 4.50 11.73 0.64
CA ARG A 40 3.07 11.52 0.92
C ARG A 40 2.66 10.03 0.91
N PHE A 41 3.57 9.13 1.28
CA PHE A 41 3.21 7.73 1.50
C PHE A 41 4.16 7.04 2.48
N LYS A 42 3.66 5.95 3.09
CA LYS A 42 4.49 4.95 3.76
C LYS A 42 4.38 3.64 2.99
N ALA A 43 5.48 2.91 2.84
CA ALA A 43 5.48 1.62 2.17
C ALA A 43 5.83 0.52 3.17
N PHE A 44 5.16 -0.62 3.02
CA PHE A 44 5.47 -1.85 3.74
C PHE A 44 5.64 -2.97 2.72
N ILE A 45 6.74 -3.69 2.87
CA ILE A 45 7.15 -4.73 1.92
C ILE A 45 7.31 -6.04 2.69
N THR A 46 6.72 -7.12 2.17
CA THR A 46 6.77 -8.47 2.76
C THR A 46 6.95 -9.52 1.66
N SER A 47 7.61 -10.62 1.99
CA SER A 47 7.76 -11.74 1.05
C SER A 47 6.44 -12.50 0.88
N LEU A 48 6.20 -12.96 -0.35
CA LEU A 48 5.14 -13.85 -0.79
C LEU A 48 5.69 -15.20 -1.29
N ALA A 49 6.95 -15.53 -0.96
CA ALA A 49 7.52 -16.79 -1.42
C ALA A 49 6.73 -17.99 -0.89
N GLY A 50 6.48 -18.96 -1.77
CA GLY A 50 5.62 -20.10 -1.46
C GLY A 50 4.11 -19.81 -1.57
N ILE A 51 3.67 -18.63 -2.02
CA ILE A 51 2.24 -18.36 -2.26
C ILE A 51 1.70 -19.28 -3.36
N SER A 52 0.49 -19.81 -3.17
CA SER A 52 -0.22 -20.52 -4.23
C SER A 52 -0.94 -19.55 -5.17
N PRO A 53 -1.22 -19.92 -6.44
CA PRO A 53 -1.94 -19.04 -7.36
C PRO A 53 -3.32 -18.59 -6.84
N ASP A 54 -4.06 -19.50 -6.19
CA ASP A 54 -5.39 -19.20 -5.64
C ASP A 54 -5.31 -18.21 -4.46
N ALA A 55 -4.28 -18.36 -3.61
CA ALA A 55 -4.02 -17.45 -2.49
C ALA A 55 -3.59 -16.07 -2.99
N LEU A 56 -2.75 -16.02 -4.03
CA LEU A 56 -2.33 -14.77 -4.67
C LEU A 56 -3.53 -14.03 -5.26
N GLN A 57 -4.38 -14.72 -6.01
CA GLN A 57 -5.59 -14.11 -6.59
C GLN A 57 -6.53 -13.60 -5.49
N SER A 58 -6.64 -14.32 -4.37
CA SER A 58 -7.44 -13.91 -3.22
C SER A 58 -6.86 -12.68 -2.52
N LEU A 59 -5.53 -12.59 -2.41
CA LEU A 59 -4.82 -11.43 -1.87
C LEU A 59 -5.00 -10.20 -2.76
N ILE A 60 -4.88 -10.35 -4.08
CA ILE A 60 -5.14 -9.27 -5.07
C ILE A 60 -6.55 -8.74 -4.90
N ARG A 61 -7.56 -9.63 -4.95
CA ARG A 61 -8.96 -9.25 -4.76
C ARG A 61 -9.19 -8.55 -3.43
N PHE A 62 -8.57 -9.05 -2.35
CA PHE A 62 -8.67 -8.41 -1.04
C PHE A 62 -8.11 -6.98 -1.05
N LEU A 63 -6.96 -6.75 -1.68
CA LEU A 63 -6.35 -5.43 -1.78
C LEU A 63 -7.21 -4.47 -2.62
N ASP A 64 -7.81 -4.96 -3.70
CA ASP A 64 -8.71 -4.18 -4.56
C ASP A 64 -10.01 -3.81 -3.83
N GLU A 65 -10.69 -4.79 -3.23
CA GLU A 65 -11.96 -4.59 -2.50
C GLU A 65 -11.79 -3.67 -1.28
N ASN A 66 -10.58 -3.64 -0.70
CA ASN A 66 -10.27 -2.85 0.49
C ASN A 66 -9.36 -1.65 0.19
N PHE A 67 -9.18 -1.26 -1.08
CA PHE A 67 -8.20 -0.25 -1.49
C PHE A 67 -8.36 1.07 -0.71
N ASP A 68 -9.58 1.62 -0.68
CA ASP A 68 -9.89 2.87 0.04
C ASP A 68 -9.88 2.68 1.56
N VAL A 69 -10.41 1.55 2.03
CA VAL A 69 -10.42 1.21 3.46
C VAL A 69 -9.01 1.09 3.99
N LEU A 70 -8.05 0.56 3.24
CA LEU A 70 -6.65 0.49 3.63
C LEU A 70 -5.88 1.79 3.31
N ARG A 71 -6.53 2.75 2.65
CA ARG A 71 -5.93 4.00 2.15
C ARG A 71 -4.73 3.70 1.24
N LEU A 72 -4.83 2.68 0.40
CA LEU A 72 -3.77 2.37 -0.54
C LEU A 72 -3.60 3.54 -1.53
N ARG A 73 -2.35 3.82 -1.84
CA ARG A 73 -1.95 4.65 -2.97
C ARG A 73 -1.78 3.77 -4.20
N ASN A 74 -1.09 2.64 -4.02
CA ASN A 74 -1.00 1.52 -4.93
C ASN A 74 -0.46 0.31 -4.16
N TYR A 75 -0.44 -0.84 -4.82
CA TYR A 75 0.35 -2.00 -4.42
C TYR A 75 1.02 -2.59 -5.66
N ASP A 76 2.08 -3.36 -5.45
CA ASP A 76 2.90 -3.90 -6.53
C ASP A 76 3.50 -5.24 -6.09
N PHE A 77 3.79 -6.10 -7.07
CA PHE A 77 4.43 -7.39 -6.85
C PHE A 77 5.69 -7.49 -7.71
N ALA A 78 6.83 -7.72 -7.05
CA ALA A 78 8.10 -7.90 -7.74
C ALA A 78 8.99 -8.85 -6.94
N ASP A 79 9.69 -9.76 -7.64
CA ASP A 79 10.68 -10.66 -7.06
C ASP A 79 10.17 -11.47 -5.84
N ASN A 80 8.91 -11.91 -5.87
CA ASN A 80 8.21 -12.55 -4.74
C ASN A 80 7.96 -11.67 -3.52
N PHE A 81 7.88 -10.36 -3.70
CA PHE A 81 7.50 -9.43 -2.63
C PHE A 81 6.23 -8.66 -3.00
N LEU A 82 5.38 -8.47 -2.00
CA LEU A 82 4.31 -7.49 -2.02
C LEU A 82 4.84 -6.17 -1.46
N CYS A 83 4.70 -5.10 -2.23
CA CYS A 83 4.91 -3.72 -1.77
C CYS A 83 3.56 -3.01 -1.71
N VAL A 84 3.08 -2.69 -0.51
CA VAL A 84 1.90 -1.82 -0.33
C VAL A 84 2.35 -0.40 -0.03
N ARG A 85 1.84 0.59 -0.77
CA ARG A 85 2.06 2.00 -0.47
C ARG A 85 0.79 2.60 0.07
N ILE A 86 0.83 3.14 1.28
CA ILE A 86 -0.32 3.72 1.97
C ILE A 86 -0.25 5.24 1.82
N ARG A 87 -1.32 5.84 1.33
CA ARG A 87 -1.44 7.29 1.10
C ARG A 87 -1.39 8.05 2.42
N GLU A 88 -0.47 9.01 2.51
CA GLU A 88 -0.50 10.03 3.56
C GLU A 88 -1.17 11.30 3.04
N GLY A 89 -2.15 11.79 3.79
CA GLY A 89 -2.85 13.04 3.50
C GLY A 89 -2.17 14.22 4.17
N LEU A 90 -2.98 15.21 4.55
CA LEU A 90 -2.52 16.33 5.37
C LEU A 90 -2.14 15.88 6.79
N LEU A 91 -2.84 14.87 7.32
CA LEU A 91 -2.55 14.25 8.60
C LEU A 91 -1.65 13.02 8.41
N PRO A 92 -0.57 12.89 9.20
CA PRO A 92 0.28 11.71 9.19
C PRO A 92 -0.49 10.43 9.51
N LEU A 93 -0.04 9.30 8.94
CA LEU A 93 -0.61 7.99 9.27
C LEU A 93 -0.29 7.64 10.73
N THR A 94 -1.32 7.31 11.52
CA THR A 94 -1.14 6.96 12.93
C THR A 94 -0.53 5.57 13.08
N THR A 95 0.14 5.34 14.21
CA THR A 95 0.71 4.02 14.56
C THR A 95 -0.36 2.93 14.57
N ASP A 96 -1.52 3.19 15.18
CA ASP A 96 -2.62 2.22 15.24
C ASP A 96 -3.15 1.87 13.85
N ARG A 97 -3.17 2.85 12.92
CA ARG A 97 -3.59 2.60 11.55
C ARG A 97 -2.57 1.78 10.78
N MET A 98 -1.28 2.01 10.98
CA MET A 98 -0.22 1.17 10.41
C MET A 98 -0.35 -0.27 10.92
N ALA A 99 -0.49 -0.45 12.24
CA ALA A 99 -0.68 -1.76 12.86
C ALA A 99 -1.94 -2.47 12.35
N TYR A 100 -3.05 -1.75 12.17
CA TYR A 100 -4.26 -2.28 11.55
C TYR A 100 -3.99 -2.80 10.14
N ILE A 101 -3.34 -2.02 9.27
CA ILE A 101 -3.07 -2.41 7.89
C ILE A 101 -2.14 -3.61 7.82
N LEU A 102 -1.07 -3.63 8.62
CA LEU A 102 -0.17 -4.78 8.74
C LEU A 102 -0.90 -6.03 9.22
N GLY A 103 -1.81 -5.88 10.20
CA GLY A 103 -2.67 -6.94 10.69
C GLY A 103 -3.63 -7.49 9.63
N GLN A 104 -4.22 -6.62 8.81
CA GLN A 104 -5.10 -7.04 7.72
C GLN A 104 -4.34 -7.81 6.64
N ILE A 105 -3.18 -7.31 6.21
CA ILE A 105 -2.36 -7.97 5.17
C ILE A 105 -1.83 -9.32 5.67
N SER A 106 -1.24 -9.35 6.87
CA SER A 106 -0.76 -10.60 7.48
C SER A 106 -1.88 -11.60 7.75
N GLY A 107 -3.07 -11.14 8.15
CA GLY A 107 -4.24 -11.99 8.30
C GLY A 107 -4.67 -12.61 6.98
N MET A 108 -4.68 -11.84 5.88
CA MET A 108 -5.01 -12.36 4.56
C MET A 108 -3.97 -13.37 4.05
N MET A 109 -2.68 -13.09 4.26
CA MET A 109 -1.60 -14.04 3.95
C MET A 109 -1.75 -15.35 4.73
N SER A 110 -2.06 -15.27 6.02
CA SER A 110 -2.29 -16.45 6.85
C SER A 110 -3.55 -17.22 6.44
N LEU A 111 -4.61 -16.55 5.99
CA LEU A 111 -5.83 -17.21 5.51
C LEU A 111 -5.60 -17.95 4.20
N GLY A 112 -4.67 -17.47 3.37
CA GLY A 112 -4.23 -18.12 2.14
C GLY A 112 -3.17 -19.21 2.35
N ASP A 113 -2.92 -19.62 3.60
CA ASP A 113 -1.91 -20.61 3.99
C ASP A 113 -0.48 -20.25 3.51
N LEU A 114 -0.16 -18.95 3.39
CA LEU A 114 1.19 -18.50 3.05
C LEU A 114 2.17 -18.80 4.21
N PRO A 115 3.23 -19.59 3.99
CA PRO A 115 4.20 -19.89 5.05
C PRO A 115 5.00 -18.64 5.43
N ALA A 116 4.90 -18.24 6.70
CA ALA A 116 5.58 -17.04 7.21
C ALA A 116 7.11 -17.17 7.26
N ASP A 117 7.62 -18.41 7.31
CA ASP A 117 9.05 -18.74 7.36
C ASP A 117 9.62 -19.19 6.02
N ALA A 118 8.90 -18.99 4.91
CA ALA A 118 9.34 -19.37 3.57
C ALA A 118 10.59 -18.59 3.12
N CYS A 119 11.58 -19.30 2.59
CA CYS A 119 12.74 -18.69 1.95
C CYS A 119 12.29 -17.86 0.73
N ALA A 120 12.68 -16.58 0.69
CA ALA A 120 12.30 -15.66 -0.40
C ALA A 120 12.70 -16.13 -1.81
N VAL A 121 13.68 -17.05 -1.90
CA VAL A 121 14.24 -17.56 -3.16
C VAL A 121 13.63 -18.90 -3.56
N CYS A 122 13.53 -19.87 -2.65
CA CYS A 122 13.10 -21.24 -2.99
C CYS A 122 11.72 -21.64 -2.45
N GLY A 123 11.10 -20.82 -1.59
CA GLY A 123 9.80 -21.10 -0.96
C GLY A 123 9.81 -22.12 0.18
N ASP A 124 10.89 -22.88 0.36
CA ASP A 124 11.00 -23.84 1.47
C ASP A 124 11.21 -23.14 2.82
N PRO A 125 10.77 -23.75 3.95
CA PRO A 125 10.95 -23.17 5.29
C PRO A 125 12.42 -22.89 5.64
N ALA A 126 12.72 -21.65 6.03
CA ALA A 126 14.05 -21.19 6.41
C ALA A 126 14.05 -20.59 7.83
N LYS A 127 14.99 -21.04 8.67
CA LYS A 127 15.13 -20.52 10.05
C LYS A 127 15.89 -19.20 10.12
N SER A 128 16.75 -18.93 9.15
CA SER A 128 17.55 -17.72 9.09
C SER A 128 16.75 -16.55 8.49
N LYS A 129 16.90 -15.39 9.12
CA LYS A 129 16.35 -14.11 8.67
C LYS A 129 17.50 -13.23 8.17
N GLY A 130 17.30 -12.51 7.09
CA GLY A 130 18.33 -11.69 6.48
C GLY A 130 17.74 -10.61 5.57
N LEU A 131 18.63 -9.89 4.89
CA LEU A 131 18.25 -8.93 3.85
C LEU A 131 18.53 -9.57 2.49
N TYR A 132 17.52 -9.62 1.63
CA TYR A 132 17.64 -9.98 0.22
C TYR A 132 17.24 -8.76 -0.61
N HIS A 133 18.16 -8.22 -1.41
CA HIS A 133 18.00 -6.92 -2.10
C HIS A 133 17.60 -5.76 -1.16
N GLY A 134 18.08 -5.79 0.09
CA GLY A 134 17.73 -4.79 1.11
C GLY A 134 16.35 -5.00 1.78
N LEU A 135 15.62 -6.06 1.42
CA LEU A 135 14.32 -6.41 2.00
C LEU A 135 14.47 -7.50 3.05
N TYR A 136 13.85 -7.29 4.21
CA TYR A 136 13.88 -8.23 5.32
C TYR A 136 12.99 -9.44 5.08
N CYS A 137 13.60 -10.63 5.01
CA CYS A 137 12.91 -11.87 4.70
C CYS A 137 13.60 -13.10 5.33
N HIS A 138 12.92 -14.24 5.24
CA HIS A 138 13.50 -15.54 5.53
C HIS A 138 14.34 -15.97 4.33
N LEU A 139 15.56 -16.46 4.58
CA LEU A 139 16.52 -16.76 3.52
C LEU A 139 17.50 -17.85 3.95
N HIS A 140 17.66 -18.89 3.13
CA HIS A 140 18.73 -19.86 3.30
C HIS A 140 20.08 -19.24 2.93
N PRO A 141 21.16 -19.48 3.71
CA PRO A 141 22.50 -19.00 3.34
C PRO A 141 22.98 -19.49 1.98
N THR A 142 22.51 -20.67 1.55
CA THR A 142 22.85 -21.28 0.25
C THR A 142 22.07 -20.71 -0.93
N CYS A 143 20.98 -19.96 -0.68
CA CYS A 143 20.11 -19.42 -1.72
C CYS A 143 20.45 -17.96 -2.11
N LEU A 144 21.39 -17.31 -1.41
CA LEU A 144 21.78 -15.91 -1.67
C LEU A 144 22.19 -15.66 -3.13
N ASP A 145 22.89 -16.61 -3.74
CA ASP A 145 23.43 -16.50 -5.10
C ASP A 145 22.62 -17.32 -6.13
N GLN A 146 21.40 -17.74 -5.78
CA GLN A 146 20.55 -18.55 -6.65
C GLN A 146 19.48 -17.69 -7.34
N GLU A 147 19.04 -18.15 -8.51
CA GLU A 147 17.90 -17.56 -9.20
C GLU A 147 16.61 -17.88 -8.42
N PRO A 148 15.77 -16.88 -8.11
CA PRO A 148 14.55 -17.09 -7.35
C PRO A 148 13.52 -17.87 -8.18
N THR A 149 12.79 -18.76 -7.50
CA THR A 149 11.58 -19.37 -8.04
C THR A 149 10.50 -18.30 -8.10
N ASP A 150 9.88 -18.11 -9.26
CA ASP A 150 8.80 -17.14 -9.41
C ASP A 150 7.48 -17.72 -8.86
N PHE A 151 6.97 -17.10 -7.80
CA PHE A 151 5.69 -17.46 -7.17
C PHE A 151 4.55 -16.51 -7.54
N VAL A 152 4.88 -15.31 -8.03
CA VAL A 152 3.89 -14.24 -8.21
C VAL A 152 3.57 -14.01 -9.68
N GLY A 153 4.40 -14.52 -10.59
CA GLY A 153 4.31 -14.26 -12.01
C GLY A 153 4.74 -12.83 -12.33
N SER A 154 5.20 -12.60 -13.56
CA SER A 154 5.29 -11.26 -14.15
C SER A 154 3.88 -10.72 -14.40
N ASN A 155 3.20 -10.27 -13.34
CA ASN A 155 1.97 -9.50 -13.46
C ASN A 155 2.35 -8.05 -13.77
N ASP A 156 2.55 -7.75 -15.05
CA ASP A 156 2.56 -6.39 -15.55
C ASP A 156 1.14 -5.81 -15.32
N CYS A 157 0.95 -5.15 -14.18
CA CYS A 157 -0.25 -4.38 -13.89
C CYS A 157 -0.32 -3.23 -14.90
N GLU A 158 -1.04 -3.43 -16.01
CA GLU A 158 -1.30 -2.39 -16.99
C GLU A 158 -1.96 -1.18 -16.28
N GLU A 159 -1.25 -0.05 -16.26
CA GLU A 159 -1.76 1.23 -15.78
C GLU A 159 -2.85 1.73 -16.73
N GLU A 160 -4.12 1.44 -16.45
CA GLU A 160 -5.24 2.24 -16.96
C GLU A 160 -5.88 3.04 -15.82
N ASN A 161 -5.19 4.11 -15.41
CA ASN A 161 -5.82 5.23 -14.70
C ASN A 161 -6.28 6.27 -15.73
N ASP A 162 -7.40 6.01 -16.41
CA ASP A 162 -8.17 7.06 -17.07
C ASP A 162 -9.00 7.79 -15.99
N TYR A 163 -8.31 8.65 -15.25
CA TYR A 163 -8.93 9.65 -14.39
C TYR A 163 -9.45 10.76 -15.32
N ASP A 164 -10.70 10.61 -15.78
CA ASP A 164 -11.40 11.65 -16.54
C ASP A 164 -11.60 12.88 -15.64
N SER A 165 -10.69 13.84 -15.80
CA SER A 165 -10.72 15.16 -15.22
C SER A 165 -11.60 16.06 -16.09
N ALA A 166 -12.92 15.96 -15.93
CA ALA A 166 -13.85 16.94 -16.46
C ALA A 166 -14.39 17.83 -15.32
N ALA A 167 -13.54 18.76 -14.86
CA ALA A 167 -13.96 19.93 -14.10
C ALA A 167 -13.10 21.14 -14.49
N THR A 168 -13.55 21.87 -15.50
CA THR A 168 -13.32 23.32 -15.74
C THR A 168 -14.48 23.79 -16.63
N ASP A 169 -15.39 24.60 -16.08
CA ASP A 169 -15.51 26.06 -16.29
C ASP A 169 -16.32 26.39 -17.57
N ASP A 170 -17.56 26.86 -17.43
CA ASP A 170 -17.94 28.29 -17.49
C ASP A 170 -17.96 28.82 -18.94
N GLU A 171 -19.15 28.86 -19.56
CA GLU A 171 -19.46 29.84 -20.61
C GLU A 171 -20.99 30.07 -20.70
N SER A 172 -21.37 31.27 -20.27
CA SER A 172 -22.49 32.12 -20.71
C SER A 172 -23.59 31.54 -21.62
N VAL A 173 -24.83 31.63 -21.16
CA VAL A 173 -26.01 31.74 -22.05
C VAL A 173 -26.85 32.96 -21.69
N ASP A 174 -26.98 33.81 -22.70
CA ASP A 174 -27.65 35.11 -22.74
C ASP A 174 -29.09 35.08 -22.21
N ALA A 175 -29.36 35.94 -21.22
CA ALA A 175 -30.71 36.32 -20.85
C ALA A 175 -31.19 37.41 -21.82
N VAL A 176 -32.15 37.04 -22.66
CA VAL A 176 -32.82 37.95 -23.59
C VAL A 176 -33.66 38.96 -22.80
N ASP A 177 -33.23 40.22 -22.85
CA ASP A 177 -33.91 41.41 -22.35
C ASP A 177 -35.06 41.76 -23.32
N ASP A 178 -36.30 41.52 -22.89
CA ASP A 178 -37.50 41.98 -23.58
C ASP A 178 -38.33 42.86 -22.61
N ARG A 179 -37.97 44.14 -22.54
CA ARG A 179 -38.81 45.20 -21.96
C ARG A 179 -39.46 45.98 -23.09
N PRO A 180 -40.72 46.41 -22.94
CA PRO A 180 -40.89 47.79 -22.49
C PRO A 180 -42.11 48.08 -21.56
N LYS A 181 -41.82 48.88 -20.52
CA LYS A 181 -42.47 50.15 -20.05
C LYS A 181 -44.01 50.24 -20.06
N ALA A 182 -44.74 50.80 -19.08
CA ALA A 182 -44.49 51.85 -18.09
C ALA A 182 -45.64 51.81 -17.03
N ASP A 183 -45.36 52.12 -15.75
CA ASP A 183 -45.86 53.31 -15.00
C ASP A 183 -47.23 53.10 -14.29
N PRO A 184 -47.63 53.93 -13.30
CA PRO A 184 -47.20 53.81 -11.89
C PRO A 184 -48.40 53.90 -10.90
N ASP A 185 -48.10 53.68 -9.62
CA ASP A 185 -48.75 54.29 -8.43
C ASP A 185 -50.30 54.24 -8.26
N ALA A 186 -50.78 53.55 -7.21
CA ALA A 186 -51.89 54.02 -6.37
C ALA A 186 -52.11 53.12 -5.14
N THR A 187 -51.91 53.74 -3.98
CA THR A 187 -52.52 53.47 -2.66
C THR A 187 -53.97 52.99 -2.67
N HIS A 188 -54.34 52.09 -1.74
CA HIS A 188 -55.31 52.38 -0.66
C HIS A 188 -55.59 51.17 0.25
N ASP A 189 -55.58 51.48 1.56
CA ASP A 189 -56.29 50.90 2.72
C ASP A 189 -56.12 49.43 3.13
#